data_AF-A0A0E0CD87-F1
#
_entry.id   AF-A0A0E0CD87-F1
#
_cell.length_a   1.000
_cell.length_b   1.000
_cell.length_c   1.000
_cell.angle_alpha   90.00
_cell.angle_beta   90.00
_cell.angle_gamma   90.00
#
_symmetry.space_group_name_H-M   'P 1'
#
loop_
_entity.id
_entity.type
_entity.pdbx_description
1 polymer ?
#
loop_
_entity_poly.entity_id
_entity_poly.type
_entity_poly.pdbx_seq_one_letter_code
_entity_poly.pdbx_strand_id
1 'polypeptide(L)'
;MRMQSFVLFTLTATLPSLLPPPCQRAADGGGATATSCEQPNAAQSAVLYTALCLLAAGNGGTRYNMAALGADQLAVEERQGGGFFSCYFAFLYASYAAGDTVLVYVQDGVSWALGFGVCVATTGLGLAALLLGSRHYRRPVPKGSPFTAMARVAVAAARKATANLGSRVQYYHGCNNRDAVPRADQAPSERFRFLNRAAMVAAGETREEDGSVARPWRLCTVQQVEDLKSVVRVLPLWSSGILVSVTVNAQVSLTVLQALTMDRVLGPRFAVPAASVTVTVLAAFVLAAALFDRLAALFCAAGGKLAITPLRRVGLGHALNVASMAVAALVERRRIGAARGRAAAAGVVVPMSALWLVPQLALTGAEEALHLPGNTALFYGELPAALRSTATAMPPLFIAAGSYLSAAAVDAVRRSTTWLPDDLNASRLDSVYWTLAVLAAVNLGYFLVCATTYKYNNYGGDDDDKGSTAAAANASEGRRGYSEMAARLLANLLVIGGTVLGRAAVQAYRQAIVNANKTGAAQEAINGIRRASKAMTEQEARQILGISEKSTWEEIVQKYDSMFERNAKNGSFYLQSKVHRAKECLEAVYQKPDIPS
;
A
#
# COMPACT_ATOMS: atom_id res chain seq x y z
N MET A 1 11.35 7.95 -14.11
CA MET A 1 11.36 7.81 -12.64
C MET A 1 12.29 6.70 -12.17
N ARG A 2 11.98 5.39 -12.34
CA ARG A 2 12.84 4.29 -11.84
C ARG A 2 14.29 4.36 -12.37
N MET A 3 14.48 4.57 -13.67
CA MET A 3 15.83 4.72 -14.25
C MET A 3 16.57 5.95 -13.69
N GLN A 4 15.90 7.10 -13.58
CA GLN A 4 16.47 8.33 -13.01
C GLN A 4 16.90 8.12 -11.56
N SER A 5 16.12 7.38 -10.78
CA SER A 5 16.47 7.01 -9.41
C SER A 5 17.78 6.24 -9.32
N PHE A 6 17.95 5.18 -10.12
CA PHE A 6 19.20 4.42 -10.11
C PHE A 6 20.38 5.23 -10.61
N VAL A 7 20.19 6.14 -11.58
CA VAL A 7 21.24 7.08 -11.98
C VAL A 7 21.66 7.96 -10.79
N LEU A 8 20.69 8.54 -10.05
CA LEU A 8 21.01 9.33 -8.86
C LEU A 8 21.72 8.49 -7.78
N PHE A 9 21.29 7.25 -7.54
CA PHE A 9 21.99 6.36 -6.60
C PHE A 9 23.43 6.08 -7.02
N THR A 10 23.67 5.83 -8.31
CA THR A 10 25.03 5.67 -8.84
C THR A 10 25.84 6.95 -8.62
N LEU A 11 25.27 8.13 -8.87
CA LEU A 11 25.95 9.40 -8.62
C LEU A 11 26.26 9.62 -7.13
N THR A 12 25.35 9.27 -6.22
CA THR A 12 25.62 9.35 -4.76
C THR A 12 26.71 8.40 -4.29
N ALA A 13 26.98 7.34 -5.06
CA ALA A 13 28.03 6.37 -4.74
C ALA A 13 29.37 6.67 -5.45
N THR A 14 29.40 7.56 -6.44
CA THR A 14 30.62 7.84 -7.25
C THR A 14 31.14 9.27 -7.09
N LEU A 15 30.26 10.26 -6.91
CA LEU A 15 30.67 11.66 -6.83
C LEU A 15 31.16 12.01 -5.42
N PRO A 16 32.42 12.44 -5.25
CA PRO A 16 32.95 12.80 -3.92
C PRO A 16 32.17 13.93 -3.25
N SER A 17 31.59 14.85 -4.02
CA SER A 17 30.75 15.93 -3.50
C SER A 17 29.45 15.43 -2.86
N LEU A 18 28.98 14.25 -3.25
CA LEU A 18 27.77 13.61 -2.73
C LEU A 18 28.05 12.57 -1.63
N LEU A 19 29.31 12.33 -1.31
CA LEU A 19 29.76 11.41 -0.27
C LEU A 19 30.16 12.18 1.01
N PRO A 20 29.79 11.71 2.20
CA PRO A 20 30.40 12.22 3.43
C PRO A 20 31.90 11.91 3.44
N PRO A 21 32.71 12.69 4.17
CA PRO A 21 34.13 12.41 4.30
C PRO A 21 34.36 11.01 4.93
N PRO A 22 35.46 10.33 4.56
CA PRO A 22 35.77 9.00 5.10
C PRO A 22 35.89 9.06 6.62
N CYS A 23 35.33 8.06 7.31
CA CYS A 23 35.38 8.01 8.77
C CYS A 23 36.82 7.95 9.27
N GLN A 24 37.12 8.77 10.29
CA GLN A 24 38.44 8.81 10.90
C GLN A 24 38.54 7.75 11.98
N ARG A 25 39.63 6.98 11.97
CA ARG A 25 39.98 6.11 13.10
C ARG A 25 40.77 6.93 14.11
N ALA A 26 40.17 7.21 15.26
CA ALA A 26 40.90 7.82 16.37
C ALA A 26 41.73 6.75 17.07
N ALA A 27 43.04 6.98 17.18
CA ALA A 27 43.94 6.20 18.02
C ALA A 27 43.96 6.84 19.40
N ASP A 28 43.04 6.44 20.27
CA ASP A 28 43.18 6.79 21.68
C ASP A 28 44.31 5.93 22.26
N GLY A 29 45.23 6.54 23.03
CA GLY A 29 46.45 5.94 23.60
C GLY A 29 46.24 4.78 24.59
N GLY A 30 45.10 4.11 24.54
CA GLY A 30 44.73 2.93 25.30
C GLY A 30 43.88 1.95 24.47
N GLY A 31 44.40 1.46 23.35
CA GLY A 31 43.97 0.21 22.68
C GLY A 31 42.55 0.13 22.08
N ALA A 32 41.67 1.11 22.26
CA ALA A 32 40.32 1.12 21.69
C ALA A 32 40.22 2.09 20.51
N THR A 33 40.00 1.56 19.31
CA THR A 33 39.82 2.36 18.09
C THR A 33 38.37 2.82 17.96
N ALA A 34 38.04 3.99 18.51
CA ALA A 34 36.76 4.64 18.22
C ALA A 34 36.79 5.19 16.77
N THR A 35 35.86 4.75 15.94
CA THR A 35 35.71 5.26 14.57
C THR A 35 34.70 6.41 14.60
N SER A 36 35.17 7.64 14.36
CA SER A 36 34.30 8.81 14.29
C SER A 36 33.87 9.02 12.84
N CYS A 37 32.55 9.01 12.61
CA CYS A 37 31.95 9.23 11.29
C CYS A 37 31.11 10.51 11.32
N GLU A 38 31.33 11.39 10.34
CA GLU A 38 30.50 12.58 10.16
C GLU A 38 29.18 12.20 9.47
N GLN A 39 28.09 12.81 9.91
CA GLN A 39 26.77 12.62 9.28
C GLN A 39 26.73 13.34 7.93
N PRO A 40 25.97 12.82 6.95
CA PRO A 40 25.82 13.48 5.65
C PRO A 40 25.18 14.86 5.81
N ASN A 41 25.65 15.82 5.00
CA ASN A 41 25.07 17.16 5.02
C ASN A 41 23.66 17.19 4.38
N ALA A 42 23.00 18.34 4.48
CA ALA A 42 21.62 18.50 4.00
C ALA A 42 21.49 18.25 2.48
N ALA A 43 22.46 18.69 1.68
CA ALA A 43 22.45 18.51 0.22
C ALA A 43 22.63 17.04 -0.18
N GLN A 44 23.58 16.35 0.46
CA GLN A 44 23.83 14.91 0.27
C GLN A 44 22.57 14.10 0.61
N SER A 45 21.96 14.42 1.76
CA SER A 45 20.71 13.80 2.20
C SER A 45 19.55 14.08 1.23
N ALA A 46 19.42 15.32 0.74
CA ALA A 46 18.37 15.71 -0.19
C ALA A 46 18.45 14.94 -1.52
N VAL A 47 19.65 14.76 -2.08
CA VAL A 47 19.84 13.97 -3.30
C VAL A 47 19.48 12.50 -3.07
N LEU A 48 19.92 11.92 -1.95
CA LEU A 48 19.59 10.55 -1.56
C LEU A 48 18.07 10.34 -1.41
N TYR A 49 17.38 11.23 -0.68
CA TYR A 49 15.93 11.15 -0.52
C TYR A 49 15.17 11.39 -1.83
N THR A 50 15.68 12.25 -2.71
CA THR A 50 15.13 12.42 -4.05
C THR A 50 15.22 11.13 -4.87
N ALA A 51 16.37 10.45 -4.81
CA ALA A 51 16.56 9.15 -5.46
C ALA A 51 15.58 8.10 -4.91
N LEU A 52 15.40 8.02 -3.59
CA LEU A 52 14.44 7.13 -2.94
C LEU A 52 12.98 7.42 -3.34
N CYS A 53 12.58 8.69 -3.36
CA CYS A 53 11.24 9.10 -3.78
C CYS A 53 10.96 8.74 -5.25
N LEU A 54 11.94 8.96 -6.14
CA LEU A 54 11.84 8.56 -7.54
C LEU A 54 11.78 7.03 -7.72
N LEU A 55 12.48 6.27 -6.86
CA LEU A 55 12.41 4.81 -6.85
C LEU A 55 11.01 4.35 -6.45
N ALA A 56 10.48 4.91 -5.36
CA ALA A 56 9.16 4.59 -4.83
C ALA A 56 8.07 4.89 -5.86
N ALA A 57 8.08 6.07 -6.48
CA ALA A 57 7.14 6.44 -7.53
C ALA A 57 7.25 5.53 -8.76
N GLY A 58 8.49 5.22 -9.19
CA GLY A 58 8.74 4.32 -10.31
C GLY A 58 8.24 2.90 -10.07
N ASN A 59 8.60 2.31 -8.92
CA ASN A 59 8.19 0.96 -8.55
C ASN A 59 6.67 0.85 -8.33
N GLY A 60 6.07 1.83 -7.66
CA GLY A 60 4.62 1.87 -7.45
C GLY A 60 3.84 1.87 -8.77
N GLY A 61 4.31 2.62 -9.77
CA GLY A 61 3.70 2.64 -11.09
C GLY A 61 3.88 1.34 -11.87
N THR A 62 5.10 0.78 -11.91
CA THR A 62 5.37 -0.39 -12.78
C THR A 62 4.88 -1.71 -12.19
N ARG A 63 4.98 -1.90 -10.86
CA ARG A 63 4.77 -3.22 -10.22
C ARG A 63 3.34 -3.73 -10.37
N TYR A 64 2.34 -2.84 -10.31
CA TYR A 64 0.92 -3.23 -10.37
C TYR A 64 0.32 -3.20 -11.77
N ASN A 65 0.98 -2.55 -12.73
CA ASN A 65 0.48 -2.44 -14.10
C ASN A 65 1.12 -3.47 -15.06
N MET A 66 2.29 -4.02 -14.74
CA MET A 66 3.01 -4.92 -15.65
C MET A 66 2.27 -6.23 -15.92
N ALA A 67 1.74 -6.89 -14.88
CA ALA A 67 0.98 -8.12 -15.03
C ALA A 67 -0.34 -7.89 -15.79
N ALA A 68 -1.03 -6.78 -15.51
CA ALA A 68 -2.26 -6.40 -16.21
C ALA A 68 -1.99 -6.09 -17.69
N LEU A 69 -0.94 -5.33 -18.00
CA LEU A 69 -0.51 -5.05 -19.38
C LEU A 69 -0.24 -6.34 -20.15
N GLY A 70 0.43 -7.31 -19.52
CA GLY A 70 0.68 -8.63 -20.10
C GLY A 70 -0.61 -9.44 -20.33
N ALA A 71 -1.52 -9.42 -19.35
CA ALA A 71 -2.82 -10.08 -19.45
C ALA A 71 -3.66 -9.53 -20.62
N ASP A 72 -3.65 -8.21 -20.82
CA ASP A 72 -4.39 -7.55 -21.90
C ASP A 72 -3.92 -7.98 -23.30
N GLN A 73 -2.67 -8.47 -23.43
CA GLN A 73 -2.17 -9.00 -24.69
C GLN A 73 -2.71 -10.39 -25.02
N LEU A 74 -3.01 -11.20 -24.00
CA LEU A 74 -3.42 -12.61 -24.13
C LEU A 74 -4.94 -12.84 -24.13
N ALA A 75 -5.74 -11.77 -23.98
CA ALA A 75 -7.19 -11.84 -23.77
C ALA A 75 -8.01 -12.51 -24.90
N VAL A 76 -7.41 -12.89 -26.03
CA VAL A 76 -8.09 -13.60 -27.13
C VAL A 76 -7.74 -15.09 -27.19
N GLU A 77 -6.68 -15.53 -26.51
CA GLU A 77 -6.20 -16.91 -26.53
C GLU A 77 -6.17 -17.48 -25.10
N GLU A 78 -7.35 -17.73 -24.50
CA GLU A 78 -7.51 -18.28 -23.14
C GLU A 78 -6.66 -19.54 -22.87
N ARG A 79 -6.35 -20.33 -23.91
CA ARG A 79 -5.52 -21.55 -23.81
C ARG A 79 -4.02 -21.31 -23.63
N GLN A 80 -3.48 -20.15 -24.00
CA GLN A 80 -2.04 -19.85 -23.91
C GLN A 80 -1.64 -19.05 -22.65
N GLY A 81 -2.61 -18.52 -21.90
CA GLY A 81 -2.37 -17.68 -20.72
C GLY A 81 -1.61 -18.37 -19.58
N GLY A 82 -1.93 -19.63 -19.29
CA GLY A 82 -1.38 -20.35 -18.13
C GLY A 82 0.14 -20.55 -18.17
N GLY A 83 0.69 -20.91 -19.33
CA GLY A 83 2.13 -21.09 -19.51
C GLY A 83 2.92 -19.78 -19.39
N PHE A 84 2.39 -18.70 -20.00
CA PHE A 84 3.00 -17.37 -19.90
C PHE A 84 3.08 -16.88 -18.46
N PHE A 85 1.98 -16.92 -17.69
CA PHE A 85 1.98 -16.46 -16.31
C PHE A 85 2.87 -17.32 -15.40
N SER A 86 2.91 -18.63 -15.63
CA SER A 86 3.81 -19.53 -14.88
C SER A 86 5.28 -19.17 -15.11
N CYS A 87 5.68 -18.96 -16.37
CA CYS A 87 7.03 -18.49 -16.70
C CYS A 87 7.30 -17.11 -16.10
N TYR A 88 6.36 -16.17 -16.22
CA TYR A 88 6.49 -14.82 -15.67
C TYR A 88 6.79 -14.86 -14.16
N PHE A 89 6.01 -15.61 -13.38
CA PHE A 89 6.23 -15.72 -11.94
C PHE A 89 7.54 -16.45 -11.60
N ALA A 90 7.92 -17.49 -12.36
CA ALA A 90 9.19 -18.17 -12.17
C ALA A 90 10.38 -17.21 -12.36
N PHE A 91 10.41 -16.43 -13.46
CA PHE A 91 11.45 -15.42 -13.70
C PHE A 91 11.40 -14.28 -12.67
N LEU A 92 10.21 -13.85 -12.25
CA LEU A 92 10.04 -12.83 -11.22
C LEU A 92 10.69 -13.26 -9.91
N TYR A 93 10.36 -14.44 -9.39
CA TYR A 93 10.92 -14.94 -8.13
C TYR A 93 12.42 -15.24 -8.24
N ALA A 94 12.88 -15.79 -9.37
CA ALA A 94 14.31 -15.97 -9.62
C ALA A 94 15.07 -14.64 -9.62
N SER A 95 14.48 -13.57 -10.20
CA SER A 95 15.07 -12.24 -10.20
C SER A 95 15.11 -11.61 -8.80
N TYR A 96 14.12 -11.86 -7.94
CA TYR A 96 14.15 -11.43 -6.54
C TYR A 96 15.24 -12.17 -5.76
N ALA A 97 15.36 -13.48 -5.93
CA ALA A 97 16.43 -14.26 -5.30
C ALA A 97 17.82 -13.77 -5.73
N ALA A 98 18.02 -13.52 -7.03
CA ALA A 98 19.27 -12.96 -7.55
C ALA A 98 19.54 -11.53 -7.04
N GLY A 99 18.48 -10.73 -6.86
CA GLY A 99 18.55 -9.40 -6.26
C GLY A 99 19.02 -9.46 -4.81
N ASP A 100 18.36 -10.25 -3.97
CA ASP A 100 18.65 -10.36 -2.53
C ASP A 100 20.01 -11.02 -2.25
N THR A 101 20.59 -11.73 -3.21
CA THR A 101 21.89 -12.43 -3.06
C THR A 101 23.00 -11.80 -3.88
N VAL A 102 23.00 -12.01 -5.20
CA VAL A 102 24.08 -11.60 -6.11
C VAL A 102 24.23 -10.08 -6.14
N LEU A 103 23.13 -9.35 -6.32
CA LEU A 103 23.19 -7.89 -6.41
C LEU A 103 23.58 -7.27 -5.05
N VAL A 104 23.03 -7.77 -3.95
CA VAL A 104 23.44 -7.36 -2.59
C VAL A 104 24.92 -7.66 -2.34
N TYR A 105 25.43 -8.81 -2.79
CA TYR A 105 26.86 -9.13 -2.69
C TYR A 105 27.73 -8.14 -3.48
N VAL A 106 27.31 -7.75 -4.69
CA VAL A 106 28.02 -6.71 -5.45
C VAL A 106 28.00 -5.38 -4.70
N GLN A 107 26.87 -5.00 -4.10
CA GLN A 107 26.74 -3.73 -3.36
C GLN A 107 27.58 -3.69 -2.09
N ASP A 108 27.51 -4.75 -1.26
CA ASP A 108 28.14 -4.81 0.06
C ASP A 108 29.62 -5.25 -0.01
N GLY A 109 29.95 -6.18 -0.91
CA GLY A 109 31.28 -6.79 -0.99
C GLY A 109 32.22 -6.18 -2.04
N VAL A 110 31.69 -5.52 -3.08
CA VAL A 110 32.50 -5.00 -4.20
C VAL A 110 32.41 -3.47 -4.29
N SER A 111 31.23 -2.94 -4.62
CA SER A 111 30.98 -1.50 -4.72
C SER A 111 29.50 -1.20 -4.91
N TRP A 112 28.99 -0.26 -4.10
CA TRP A 112 27.67 0.34 -4.27
C TRP A 112 27.47 0.97 -5.67
N ALA A 113 28.51 1.62 -6.22
CA ALA A 113 28.44 2.23 -7.54
C ALA A 113 28.21 1.20 -8.65
N LEU A 114 28.89 0.06 -8.59
CA LEU A 114 28.70 -1.05 -9.53
C LEU A 114 27.29 -1.65 -9.39
N GLY A 115 26.84 -1.89 -8.15
CA GLY A 115 25.50 -2.43 -7.89
C GLY A 115 24.39 -1.55 -8.46
N PHE A 116 24.45 -0.23 -8.23
CA PHE A 116 23.49 0.70 -8.82
C PHE A 116 23.67 0.84 -10.34
N GLY A 117 24.89 0.77 -10.86
CA GLY A 117 25.17 0.71 -12.29
C GLY A 117 24.49 -0.46 -12.99
N VAL A 118 24.54 -1.66 -12.41
CA VAL A 118 23.81 -2.85 -12.90
C VAL A 118 22.29 -2.59 -12.90
N CYS A 119 21.76 -1.91 -11.88
CA CYS A 119 20.34 -1.53 -11.84
C CYS A 119 19.96 -0.54 -12.95
N VAL A 120 20.83 0.43 -13.26
CA VAL A 120 20.64 1.35 -14.40
C VAL A 120 20.60 0.58 -15.71
N ALA A 121 21.59 -0.29 -15.96
CA ALA A 121 21.70 -1.05 -17.19
C ALA A 121 20.48 -1.96 -17.41
N THR A 122 20.12 -2.76 -16.41
CA THR A 122 18.96 -3.68 -16.48
C THR A 122 17.63 -2.94 -16.64
N THR A 123 17.43 -1.83 -15.92
CA THR A 123 16.22 -0.99 -16.09
C THR A 123 16.18 -0.33 -17.46
N GLY A 124 17.33 0.12 -17.98
CA GLY A 124 17.47 0.71 -19.31
C GLY A 124 17.14 -0.29 -20.41
N LEU A 125 17.66 -1.52 -20.31
CA LEU A 125 17.34 -2.62 -21.24
C LEU A 125 15.83 -2.96 -21.20
N GLY A 126 15.24 -3.05 -20.02
CA GLY A 126 13.80 -3.29 -19.87
C GLY A 126 12.95 -2.18 -20.49
N LEU A 127 13.34 -0.91 -20.31
CA LEU A 127 12.67 0.23 -20.92
C LEU A 127 12.81 0.22 -22.45
N ALA A 128 14.01 -0.07 -22.97
CA ALA A 128 14.25 -0.19 -24.40
C ALA A 128 13.38 -1.29 -25.02
N ALA A 129 13.32 -2.47 -24.41
CA ALA A 129 12.47 -3.57 -24.85
C ALA A 129 10.98 -3.18 -24.88
N LEU A 130 10.50 -2.50 -23.83
CA LEU A 130 9.11 -2.02 -23.76
C LEU A 130 8.80 -1.02 -24.88
N LEU A 131 9.71 -0.07 -25.14
CA LEU A 131 9.53 0.95 -26.17
C LEU A 131 9.59 0.36 -27.58
N LEU A 132 10.49 -0.59 -27.83
CA LEU A 132 10.57 -1.33 -29.11
C LEU A 132 9.29 -2.13 -29.37
N GLY A 133 8.66 -2.68 -28.32
CA GLY A 133 7.37 -3.38 -28.41
C GLY A 133 6.15 -2.48 -28.59
N SER A 134 6.27 -1.16 -28.43
CA SER A 134 5.13 -0.23 -28.31
C SER A 134 4.13 -0.23 -29.47
N ARG A 135 4.58 -0.62 -30.68
CA ARG A 135 3.75 -0.74 -31.89
C ARG A 135 2.91 -2.03 -31.92
N HIS A 136 3.31 -3.05 -31.17
CA HIS A 136 2.68 -4.37 -31.15
C HIS A 136 1.70 -4.53 -29.98
N TYR A 137 1.70 -3.61 -29.01
CA TYR A 137 0.81 -3.70 -27.86
C TYR A 137 -0.64 -3.34 -28.19
N ARG A 138 -1.55 -4.21 -27.79
CA ARG A 138 -2.99 -3.91 -27.70
C ARG A 138 -3.21 -2.92 -26.55
N ARG A 139 -4.01 -1.89 -26.81
CA ARG A 139 -4.36 -0.83 -25.85
C ARG A 139 -5.88 -0.86 -25.59
N PRO A 140 -6.32 -1.44 -24.46
CA PRO A 140 -7.73 -1.45 -24.10
C PRO A 140 -8.27 -0.04 -23.87
N VAL A 141 -9.56 0.16 -24.14
CA VAL A 141 -10.24 1.44 -23.89
C VAL A 141 -10.28 1.71 -22.38
N PRO A 142 -9.96 2.94 -21.91
CA PRO A 142 -10.02 3.29 -20.50
C PRO A 142 -11.41 3.06 -19.91
N LYS A 143 -11.48 2.22 -18.87
CA LYS A 143 -12.69 2.05 -18.04
C LYS A 143 -12.64 3.12 -16.94
N GLY A 144 -13.73 3.89 -16.76
CA GLY A 144 -13.79 4.97 -15.78
C GLY A 144 -13.46 4.53 -14.35
N SER A 145 -13.22 5.48 -13.44
CA SER A 145 -12.76 5.16 -12.08
C SER A 145 -13.89 4.67 -11.15
N PRO A 146 -13.83 3.43 -10.64
CA PRO A 146 -14.85 2.90 -9.72
C PRO A 146 -14.86 3.66 -8.38
N PHE A 147 -13.73 4.26 -7.97
CA PHE A 147 -13.63 5.09 -6.76
C PHE A 147 -14.51 6.34 -6.82
N THR A 148 -14.77 6.88 -8.01
CA THR A 148 -15.67 8.04 -8.15
C THR A 148 -17.12 7.68 -7.80
N ALA A 149 -17.56 6.47 -8.14
CA ALA A 149 -18.89 5.98 -7.77
C ALA A 149 -19.00 5.81 -6.25
N MET A 150 -17.97 5.24 -5.60
CA MET A 150 -17.92 5.09 -4.15
C MET A 150 -17.94 6.44 -3.42
N ALA A 151 -17.17 7.42 -3.91
CA ALA A 151 -17.14 8.77 -3.36
C ALA A 151 -18.52 9.46 -3.48
N ARG A 152 -19.21 9.27 -4.62
CA ARG A 152 -20.58 9.79 -4.82
C ARG A 152 -21.54 9.22 -3.78
N VAL A 153 -21.48 7.92 -3.50
CA VAL A 153 -22.34 7.28 -2.48
C VAL A 153 -22.09 7.90 -1.10
N ALA A 154 -20.83 8.03 -0.68
CA ALA A 154 -20.49 8.62 0.61
C ALA A 154 -20.98 10.07 0.72
N VAL A 155 -20.75 10.88 -0.32
CA VAL A 155 -21.19 12.30 -0.37
C VAL A 155 -22.72 12.41 -0.38
N ALA A 156 -23.41 11.58 -1.18
CA ALA A 156 -24.86 11.58 -1.27
C ALA A 156 -25.52 11.16 0.06
N ALA A 157 -24.98 10.12 0.71
CA ALA A 157 -25.44 9.68 2.03
C ALA A 157 -25.25 10.78 3.09
N ALA A 158 -24.09 11.44 3.11
CA ALA A 158 -23.80 12.53 4.03
C ALA A 158 -24.73 13.75 3.82
N ARG A 159 -24.98 14.12 2.56
CA ARG A 159 -25.92 15.22 2.22
C ARG A 159 -27.36 14.91 2.62
N LYS A 160 -27.75 13.64 2.63
CA LYS A 160 -29.07 13.16 3.05
C LYS A 160 -29.11 12.72 4.52
N ALA A 161 -28.05 12.98 5.30
CA ALA A 161 -27.97 12.62 6.72
C ALA A 161 -28.97 13.38 7.61
N THR A 162 -29.42 14.56 7.19
CA THR A 162 -30.39 15.38 7.93
C THR A 162 -31.74 15.53 7.23
N ALA A 163 -31.94 14.87 6.08
CA ALA A 163 -33.19 14.95 5.35
C ALA A 163 -34.29 14.19 6.11
N ASN A 164 -35.41 14.87 6.39
CA ASN A 164 -36.63 14.24 6.92
C ASN A 164 -37.32 13.50 5.78
N LEU A 165 -37.33 12.17 5.86
CA LEU A 165 -38.00 11.34 4.87
C LEU A 165 -39.46 11.15 5.26
N GLY A 166 -40.36 11.51 4.34
CA GLY A 166 -41.78 11.20 4.44
C GLY A 166 -42.05 9.69 4.50
N SER A 167 -43.31 9.32 4.71
CA SER A 167 -43.78 7.97 5.06
C SER A 167 -43.55 6.87 4.01
N ARG A 168 -43.15 7.20 2.77
CA ARG A 168 -42.78 6.21 1.72
C ARG A 168 -41.41 6.54 1.13
N VAL A 169 -40.43 5.71 1.43
CA VAL A 169 -39.05 5.81 0.90
C VAL A 169 -38.94 4.99 -0.37
N GLN A 170 -38.66 5.64 -1.50
CA GLN A 170 -38.38 4.98 -2.78
C GLN A 170 -36.88 4.99 -3.05
N TYR A 171 -36.33 3.84 -3.44
CA TYR A 171 -34.91 3.69 -3.76
C TYR A 171 -34.69 3.66 -5.28
N TYR A 172 -33.56 4.23 -5.73
CA TYR A 172 -33.18 4.29 -7.13
C TYR A 172 -32.37 3.06 -7.53
N HIS A 173 -32.94 2.21 -8.40
CA HIS A 173 -32.29 0.98 -8.87
C HIS A 173 -31.55 1.14 -10.21
N GLY A 174 -31.62 2.33 -10.83
CA GLY A 174 -31.12 2.57 -12.18
C GLY A 174 -32.19 2.36 -13.25
N CYS A 175 -31.89 2.74 -14.49
CA CYS A 175 -32.78 2.57 -15.63
C CYS A 175 -32.62 1.15 -16.20
N ASN A 176 -33.12 0.12 -15.52
CA ASN A 176 -33.32 -1.20 -16.14
C ASN A 176 -34.77 -1.65 -15.93
N ASN A 177 -35.50 -1.68 -17.06
CA ASN A 177 -36.92 -2.03 -17.26
C ASN A 177 -37.96 -1.25 -16.45
N ARG A 178 -38.66 -0.35 -17.17
CA ARG A 178 -39.92 0.29 -16.75
C ARG A 178 -41.06 -0.71 -16.44
N ASP A 179 -40.86 -2.01 -16.72
CA ASP A 179 -41.87 -3.08 -16.55
C ASP A 179 -41.61 -4.03 -15.36
N ALA A 180 -40.56 -3.82 -14.56
CA ALA A 180 -40.36 -4.62 -13.36
C ALA A 180 -41.19 -4.06 -12.19
N VAL A 181 -42.27 -4.77 -11.84
CA VAL A 181 -43.05 -4.53 -10.59
C VAL A 181 -42.06 -4.35 -9.43
N PRO A 182 -42.19 -3.30 -8.59
CA PRO A 182 -41.33 -3.12 -7.42
C PRO A 182 -41.58 -4.28 -6.45
N ARG A 183 -40.73 -5.31 -6.52
CA ARG A 183 -40.76 -6.41 -5.56
C ARG A 183 -40.41 -5.85 -4.19
N ALA A 184 -41.21 -6.19 -3.18
CA ALA A 184 -40.95 -5.88 -1.77
C ALA A 184 -39.57 -6.40 -1.28
N ASP A 185 -38.92 -7.26 -2.07
CA ASP A 185 -37.61 -7.87 -1.81
C ASP A 185 -36.38 -7.01 -2.19
N GLN A 186 -36.57 -5.76 -2.65
CA GLN A 186 -35.47 -4.94 -3.22
C GLN A 186 -34.96 -3.79 -2.34
N ALA A 187 -35.30 -3.73 -1.05
CA ALA A 187 -34.71 -2.75 -0.15
C ALA A 187 -33.18 -2.96 0.00
N PRO A 188 -32.35 -1.90 0.01
CA PRO A 188 -30.92 -2.04 0.27
C PRO A 188 -30.68 -2.70 1.63
N SER A 189 -29.56 -3.40 1.77
CA SER A 189 -29.25 -4.16 2.97
C SER A 189 -29.29 -3.29 4.23
N GLU A 190 -29.74 -3.87 5.34
CA GLU A 190 -29.93 -3.14 6.60
C GLU A 190 -28.64 -2.91 7.38
N ARG A 191 -27.50 -3.40 6.87
CA ARG A 191 -26.18 -3.13 7.46
C ARG A 191 -25.65 -1.83 6.87
N PHE A 192 -25.18 -0.93 7.73
CA PHE A 192 -24.80 0.43 7.35
C PHE A 192 -25.97 1.21 6.69
N ARG A 193 -27.17 1.15 7.31
CA ARG A 193 -28.41 1.80 6.81
C ARG A 193 -28.25 3.27 6.42
N PHE A 194 -27.33 3.99 7.07
CA PHE A 194 -27.06 5.39 6.73
C PHE A 194 -26.60 5.58 5.27
N LEU A 195 -25.93 4.57 4.67
CA LEU A 195 -25.54 4.59 3.26
C LEU A 195 -26.72 4.40 2.30
N ASN A 196 -27.80 3.73 2.74
CA ASN A 196 -29.03 3.55 1.95
C ASN A 196 -29.60 4.91 1.54
N ARG A 197 -29.30 5.95 2.33
CA ARG A 197 -29.73 7.31 2.06
C ARG A 197 -29.25 7.85 0.72
N ALA A 198 -28.09 7.41 0.24
CA ALA A 198 -27.58 7.82 -1.07
C ALA A 198 -28.48 7.36 -2.23
N ALA A 199 -29.22 6.26 -2.06
CA ALA A 199 -30.11 5.72 -3.07
C ALA A 199 -31.57 6.18 -2.94
N MET A 200 -31.91 6.98 -1.93
CA MET A 200 -33.29 7.47 -1.77
C MET A 200 -33.59 8.56 -2.79
N VAL A 201 -34.70 8.43 -3.52
CA VAL A 201 -35.11 9.42 -4.53
C VAL A 201 -35.68 10.67 -3.84
N ALA A 202 -35.16 11.84 -4.20
CA ALA A 202 -35.74 13.14 -3.82
C ALA A 202 -36.14 13.94 -5.07
N ALA A 203 -37.08 14.89 -4.90
CA ALA A 203 -37.61 15.68 -6.01
C ALA A 203 -36.51 16.41 -6.81
N GLY A 204 -36.59 16.35 -8.14
CA GLY A 204 -35.64 17.01 -9.05
C GLY A 204 -34.26 16.34 -9.18
N GLU A 205 -34.08 15.12 -8.66
CA GLU A 205 -32.80 14.39 -8.78
C GLU A 205 -32.77 13.38 -9.95
N THR A 206 -33.92 13.10 -10.53
CA THR A 206 -34.10 12.31 -11.77
C THR A 206 -34.61 13.21 -12.89
N ARG A 207 -34.14 12.99 -14.11
CA ARG A 207 -34.69 13.65 -15.31
C ARG A 207 -36.07 13.06 -15.62
N GLU A 208 -37.04 13.92 -15.91
CA GLU A 208 -38.43 13.49 -16.18
C GLU A 208 -38.56 12.68 -17.47
N GLU A 209 -37.71 12.94 -18.48
CA GLU A 209 -37.74 12.27 -19.79
C GLU A 209 -37.38 10.77 -19.71
N ASP A 210 -36.26 10.45 -19.04
CA ASP A 210 -35.66 9.11 -19.07
C ASP A 210 -35.57 8.44 -17.69
N GLY A 211 -35.89 9.16 -16.61
CA GLY A 211 -35.67 8.69 -15.23
C GLY A 211 -34.19 8.61 -14.84
N SER A 212 -33.28 9.11 -15.69
CA SER A 212 -31.85 9.07 -15.47
C SER A 212 -31.40 10.08 -14.39
N VAL A 213 -30.27 9.81 -13.76
CA VAL A 213 -29.76 10.65 -12.66
C VAL A 213 -29.36 12.04 -13.17
N ALA A 214 -30.09 13.08 -12.75
CA ALA A 214 -29.76 14.47 -13.06
C ALA A 214 -28.59 15.00 -12.23
N ARG A 215 -28.45 14.52 -10.98
CA ARG A 215 -27.40 14.95 -10.02
C ARG A 215 -26.62 13.76 -9.45
N PRO A 216 -25.54 13.29 -10.12
CA PRO A 216 -24.78 12.09 -9.73
C PRO A 216 -24.13 12.12 -8.34
N TRP A 217 -23.98 13.29 -7.73
CA TRP A 217 -23.42 13.49 -6.39
C TRP A 217 -24.50 13.64 -5.30
N ARG A 218 -25.76 13.39 -5.64
CA ARG A 218 -26.90 13.44 -4.71
C ARG A 218 -27.76 12.18 -4.78
N LEU A 219 -27.80 11.51 -5.92
CA LEU A 219 -28.52 10.25 -6.11
C LEU A 219 -27.58 9.18 -6.68
N CYS A 220 -27.57 8.01 -6.05
CA CYS A 220 -26.79 6.84 -6.47
C CYS A 220 -27.70 5.62 -6.64
N THR A 221 -27.27 4.61 -7.39
CA THR A 221 -28.04 3.35 -7.49
C THR A 221 -27.89 2.51 -6.23
N VAL A 222 -28.88 1.65 -5.95
CA VAL A 222 -28.77 0.64 -4.88
C VAL A 222 -27.53 -0.24 -5.06
N GLN A 223 -27.18 -0.61 -6.29
CA GLN A 223 -25.95 -1.37 -6.56
C GLN A 223 -24.70 -0.62 -6.10
N GLN A 224 -24.58 0.68 -6.40
CA GLN A 224 -23.43 1.48 -5.96
C GLN A 224 -23.35 1.55 -4.42
N VAL A 225 -24.50 1.58 -3.75
CA VAL A 225 -24.57 1.56 -2.28
C VAL A 225 -24.09 0.22 -1.72
N GLU A 226 -24.59 -0.90 -2.25
CA GLU A 226 -24.15 -2.24 -1.83
C GLU A 226 -22.67 -2.49 -2.12
N ASP A 227 -22.17 -1.97 -3.25
CA ASP A 227 -20.77 -2.01 -3.62
C ASP A 227 -19.88 -1.28 -2.60
N LEU A 228 -20.30 -0.11 -2.09
CA LEU A 228 -19.55 0.57 -1.03
C LEU A 228 -19.64 -0.20 0.31
N LYS A 229 -20.81 -0.74 0.65
CA LYS A 229 -21.00 -1.50 1.89
C LYS A 229 -20.14 -2.75 1.95
N SER A 230 -19.99 -3.47 0.85
CA SER A 230 -19.13 -4.66 0.80
C SER A 230 -17.67 -4.29 1.08
N VAL A 231 -17.18 -3.18 0.53
CA VAL A 231 -15.82 -2.68 0.84
C VAL A 231 -15.69 -2.30 2.31
N VAL A 232 -16.63 -1.53 2.86
CA VAL A 232 -16.62 -1.12 4.28
C VAL A 232 -16.64 -2.34 5.21
N ARG A 233 -17.35 -3.40 4.84
CA ARG A 233 -17.43 -4.65 5.60
C ARG A 233 -16.09 -5.40 5.67
N VAL A 234 -15.27 -5.30 4.63
CA VAL A 234 -13.95 -5.96 4.55
C VAL A 234 -12.88 -5.20 5.33
N LEU A 235 -13.05 -3.88 5.56
CA LEU A 235 -12.05 -3.03 6.21
C LEU A 235 -11.52 -3.53 7.57
N PRO A 236 -12.35 -4.06 8.50
CA PRO A 236 -11.83 -4.59 9.75
C PRO A 236 -10.84 -5.75 9.54
N LEU A 237 -11.12 -6.66 8.61
CA LEU A 237 -10.22 -7.75 8.25
C LEU A 237 -8.96 -7.23 7.55
N TRP A 238 -9.11 -6.26 6.64
CA TRP A 238 -7.98 -5.61 5.98
C TRP A 238 -7.05 -4.92 6.98
N SER A 239 -7.60 -4.27 8.02
CA SER A 239 -6.83 -3.57 9.04
C SER A 239 -5.95 -4.49 9.91
N SER A 240 -6.33 -5.76 10.11
CA SER A 240 -5.48 -6.70 10.86
C SER A 240 -4.19 -7.01 10.08
N GLY A 241 -4.23 -6.95 8.75
CA GLY A 241 -3.05 -7.06 7.88
C GLY A 241 -2.05 -5.91 8.07
N ILE A 242 -2.51 -4.72 8.45
CA ILE A 242 -1.62 -3.58 8.78
C ILE A 242 -0.75 -3.94 9.99
N LEU A 243 -1.36 -4.47 11.05
CA LEU A 243 -0.65 -4.83 12.28
C LEU A 243 0.31 -6.01 12.08
N VAL A 244 -0.06 -6.99 11.25
CA VAL A 244 0.89 -8.01 10.78
C VAL A 244 2.09 -7.36 10.09
N SER A 245 1.82 -6.44 9.17
CA SER A 245 2.89 -5.75 8.43
C SER A 245 3.78 -4.91 9.34
N VAL A 246 3.26 -4.38 10.45
CA VAL A 246 4.07 -3.68 11.46
C VAL A 246 5.11 -4.62 12.07
N THR A 247 4.69 -5.80 12.52
CA THR A 247 5.59 -6.75 13.20
C THR A 247 6.61 -7.33 12.23
N VAL A 248 6.18 -7.72 11.02
CA VAL A 248 7.07 -8.26 9.98
C VAL A 248 8.10 -7.23 9.54
N ASN A 249 7.71 -6.00 9.21
CA ASN A 249 8.66 -4.98 8.76
C ASN A 249 9.66 -4.62 9.86
N ALA A 250 9.20 -4.47 11.11
CA ALA A 250 10.10 -4.23 12.24
C ALA A 250 11.09 -5.39 12.41
N GLN A 251 10.62 -6.63 12.33
CA GLN A 251 11.47 -7.80 12.44
C GLN A 251 12.51 -7.87 11.34
N VAL A 252 12.12 -7.74 10.07
CA VAL A 252 13.03 -7.84 8.92
C VAL A 252 14.14 -6.78 9.01
N SER A 253 13.78 -5.51 9.32
CA SER A 253 14.77 -4.45 9.48
C SER A 253 15.75 -4.72 10.63
N LEU A 254 15.24 -5.14 11.80
CA LEU A 254 16.08 -5.46 12.95
C LEU A 254 16.93 -6.72 12.73
N THR A 255 16.45 -7.69 11.94
CA THR A 255 17.20 -8.91 11.62
C THR A 255 18.44 -8.63 10.79
N VAL A 256 18.38 -7.66 9.86
CA VAL A 256 19.58 -7.23 9.12
C VAL A 256 20.62 -6.64 10.08
N LEU A 257 20.20 -5.84 11.05
CA LEU A 257 21.10 -5.30 12.09
C LEU A 257 21.66 -6.42 12.98
N GLN A 258 20.85 -7.41 13.37
CA GLN A 258 21.33 -8.59 14.09
C GLN A 258 22.41 -9.32 13.30
N ALA A 259 22.17 -9.59 12.01
CA ALA A 259 23.09 -10.30 11.15
C ALA A 259 24.46 -9.59 11.04
N LEU A 260 24.51 -8.26 11.10
CA LEU A 260 25.77 -7.50 11.14
C LEU A 260 26.63 -7.80 12.38
N THR A 261 26.01 -8.21 13.50
CA THR A 261 26.71 -8.56 14.75
C THR A 261 26.98 -10.05 14.92
N MET A 262 26.63 -10.87 13.93
CA MET A 262 26.73 -12.33 13.97
C MET A 262 27.79 -12.85 13.01
N ASP A 263 28.25 -14.08 13.22
CA ASP A 263 29.18 -14.73 12.31
C ASP A 263 28.45 -15.14 11.02
N ARG A 264 28.80 -14.47 9.92
CA ARG A 264 28.21 -14.67 8.58
C ARG A 264 29.08 -15.53 7.66
N VAL A 265 30.15 -16.13 8.18
CA VAL A 265 31.06 -16.96 7.39
C VAL A 265 30.41 -18.29 7.05
N LEU A 266 30.34 -18.60 5.75
CA LEU A 266 29.85 -19.85 5.18
C LEU A 266 31.04 -20.58 4.53
N GLY A 267 31.53 -21.63 5.20
CA GLY A 267 32.73 -22.34 4.77
C GLY A 267 34.02 -21.53 4.99
N PRO A 268 35.11 -21.80 4.26
CA PRO A 268 36.44 -21.27 4.61
C PRO A 268 36.74 -19.85 4.11
N ARG A 269 35.99 -19.29 3.14
CA ARG A 269 36.37 -18.02 2.47
C ARG A 269 35.23 -17.07 2.13
N PHE A 270 33.98 -17.44 2.39
CA PHE A 270 32.83 -16.64 1.95
C PHE A 270 32.06 -16.13 3.16
N ALA A 271 31.83 -14.81 3.23
CA ALA A 271 30.96 -14.20 4.21
C ALA A 271 29.69 -13.71 3.49
N VAL A 272 28.54 -14.21 3.91
CA VAL A 272 27.24 -13.82 3.33
C VAL A 272 26.95 -12.36 3.70
N PRO A 273 26.59 -11.46 2.78
CA PRO A 273 26.17 -10.10 3.12
C PRO A 273 25.02 -10.12 4.14
N ALA A 274 25.05 -9.20 5.12
CA ALA A 274 24.07 -9.22 6.20
C ALA A 274 22.63 -9.05 5.70
N ALA A 275 22.41 -8.23 4.66
CA ALA A 275 21.10 -8.07 4.06
C ALA A 275 20.63 -9.31 3.30
N SER A 276 21.53 -10.14 2.77
CA SER A 276 21.17 -11.34 2.01
C SER A 276 20.52 -12.45 2.85
N VAL A 277 20.54 -12.36 4.18
CA VAL A 277 19.81 -13.31 5.04
C VAL A 277 18.30 -13.29 4.77
N THR A 278 17.75 -12.18 4.25
CA THR A 278 16.32 -12.07 3.93
C THR A 278 15.89 -12.99 2.78
N VAL A 279 16.82 -13.51 1.96
CA VAL A 279 16.51 -14.52 0.93
C VAL A 279 15.85 -15.77 1.54
N THR A 280 16.11 -16.05 2.82
CA THR A 280 15.43 -17.13 3.55
C THR A 280 13.92 -16.94 3.61
N VAL A 281 13.42 -15.70 3.75
CA VAL A 281 11.98 -15.40 3.72
C VAL A 281 11.40 -15.78 2.37
N LEU A 282 12.07 -15.37 1.28
CA LEU A 282 11.66 -15.69 -0.09
C LEU A 282 11.63 -17.19 -0.36
N ALA A 283 12.69 -17.90 0.02
CA ALA A 283 12.79 -19.35 -0.15
C ALA A 283 11.70 -20.08 0.66
N ALA A 284 11.51 -19.69 1.92
CA ALA A 284 10.48 -20.25 2.78
C ALA A 284 9.07 -19.95 2.27
N PHE A 285 8.81 -18.76 1.73
CA PHE A 285 7.55 -18.41 1.08
C PHE A 285 7.22 -19.38 -0.06
N VAL A 286 8.18 -19.60 -0.98
CA VAL A 286 7.98 -20.50 -2.13
C VAL A 286 7.73 -21.94 -1.67
N LEU A 287 8.53 -22.43 -0.72
CA LEU A 287 8.40 -23.80 -0.19
C LEU A 287 7.08 -23.98 0.58
N ALA A 288 6.72 -23.03 1.44
CA ALA A 288 5.50 -23.08 2.23
C ALA A 288 4.24 -22.95 1.36
N ALA A 289 4.27 -22.11 0.33
CA ALA A 289 3.16 -22.02 -0.63
C ALA A 289 2.95 -23.35 -1.36
N ALA A 290 4.02 -23.95 -1.89
CA ALA A 290 3.95 -25.26 -2.55
C ALA A 290 3.47 -26.37 -1.60
N LEU A 291 3.98 -26.39 -0.37
CA LEU A 291 3.57 -27.34 0.66
C LEU A 291 2.09 -27.17 1.03
N PHE A 292 1.64 -25.94 1.24
CA PHE A 292 0.25 -25.64 1.59
C PHE A 292 -0.70 -26.13 0.50
N ASP A 293 -0.41 -25.86 -0.76
CA ASP A 293 -1.27 -26.28 -1.88
C ASP A 293 -1.33 -27.81 -2.00
N ARG A 294 -0.19 -28.50 -1.80
CA ARG A 294 -0.13 -29.96 -1.77
C ARG A 294 -0.93 -30.56 -0.61
N LEU A 295 -0.76 -30.01 0.60
CA LEU A 295 -1.48 -30.47 1.78
C LEU A 295 -2.99 -30.22 1.64
N ALA A 296 -3.38 -29.04 1.16
CA ALA A 296 -4.78 -28.71 0.91
C ALA A 296 -5.42 -29.70 -0.08
N ALA A 297 -4.71 -30.03 -1.18
CA ALA A 297 -5.17 -31.02 -2.15
C ALA A 297 -5.31 -32.42 -1.53
N LEU A 298 -4.33 -32.84 -0.70
CA LEU A 298 -4.37 -34.13 0.01
C LEU A 298 -5.56 -34.21 0.98
N PHE A 299 -5.82 -33.15 1.76
CA PHE A 299 -6.97 -33.12 2.68
C PHE A 299 -8.32 -33.17 1.94
N CYS A 300 -8.43 -32.51 0.79
CA CYS A 300 -9.61 -32.61 -0.06
C CYS A 300 -9.79 -34.03 -0.63
N ALA A 301 -8.70 -34.66 -1.09
CA ALA A 301 -8.73 -36.02 -1.64
C ALA A 301 -9.03 -37.09 -0.58
N ALA A 302 -8.61 -36.88 0.67
CA ALA A 302 -8.84 -37.78 1.79
C ALA A 302 -10.28 -37.75 2.36
N GLY A 303 -11.25 -37.19 1.62
CA GLY A 303 -12.64 -37.07 2.07
C GLY A 303 -12.86 -36.00 3.15
N GLY A 304 -11.85 -35.18 3.43
CA GLY A 304 -11.97 -34.05 4.33
C GLY A 304 -12.94 -33.02 3.76
N LYS A 305 -14.13 -32.89 4.35
CA LYS A 305 -15.07 -31.78 4.10
C LYS A 305 -14.50 -30.40 4.52
N LEU A 306 -13.25 -30.35 4.98
CA LEU A 306 -12.62 -29.14 5.49
C LEU A 306 -12.05 -28.31 4.35
N ALA A 307 -12.92 -27.63 3.60
CA ALA A 307 -12.48 -26.58 2.70
C ALA A 307 -11.72 -25.51 3.50
N ILE A 308 -10.43 -25.31 3.21
CA ILE A 308 -9.64 -24.25 3.85
C ILE A 308 -10.09 -22.92 3.26
N THR A 309 -11.07 -22.29 3.91
CA THR A 309 -11.56 -20.97 3.54
C THR A 309 -10.43 -19.93 3.57
N PRO A 310 -10.47 -18.88 2.74
CA PRO A 310 -9.48 -17.80 2.76
C PRO A 310 -9.26 -17.20 4.15
N LEU A 311 -10.32 -17.03 4.96
CA LEU A 311 -10.21 -16.52 6.34
C LEU A 311 -9.41 -17.45 7.25
N ARG A 312 -9.60 -18.77 7.15
CA ARG A 312 -8.83 -19.75 7.93
C ARG A 312 -7.36 -19.74 7.53
N ARG A 313 -7.06 -19.63 6.23
CA ARG A 313 -5.68 -19.49 5.72
C ARG A 313 -5.00 -18.24 6.30
N VAL A 314 -5.68 -17.09 6.22
CA VAL A 314 -5.20 -15.83 6.80
C VAL A 314 -5.02 -15.93 8.33
N GLY A 315 -5.92 -16.62 9.03
CA GLY A 315 -5.81 -16.85 10.48
C GLY A 315 -4.60 -17.70 10.87
N LEU A 316 -4.28 -18.74 10.10
CA LEU A 316 -3.06 -19.52 10.30
C LEU A 316 -1.80 -18.66 10.11
N GLY A 317 -1.81 -17.74 9.13
CA GLY A 317 -0.74 -16.74 8.97
C GLY A 317 -0.55 -15.87 10.22
N HIS A 318 -1.63 -15.37 10.82
CA HIS A 318 -1.53 -14.60 12.07
C HIS A 318 -0.93 -15.42 13.23
N ALA A 319 -1.24 -16.72 13.32
CA ALA A 319 -0.63 -17.60 14.32
C ALA A 319 0.88 -17.81 14.07
N LEU A 320 1.30 -17.97 12.81
CA LEU A 320 2.71 -18.06 12.44
C LEU A 320 3.47 -16.76 12.73
N ASN A 321 2.83 -15.58 12.63
CA ASN A 321 3.43 -14.31 13.02
C ASN A 321 3.82 -14.27 14.50
N VAL A 322 2.91 -14.71 15.37
CA VAL A 322 3.16 -14.80 16.81
C VAL A 322 4.33 -15.74 17.08
N ALA A 323 4.35 -16.91 16.42
CA ALA A 323 5.43 -17.86 16.54
C ALA A 323 6.77 -17.29 16.03
N SER A 324 6.78 -16.59 14.89
CA SER A 324 7.96 -15.96 14.32
C SER A 324 8.58 -14.94 15.28
N MET A 325 7.75 -14.05 15.86
CA MET A 325 8.22 -13.05 16.83
C MET A 325 8.75 -13.70 18.11
N ALA A 326 8.08 -14.74 18.61
CA ALA A 326 8.54 -15.49 19.78
C ALA A 326 9.89 -16.17 19.52
N VAL A 327 10.06 -16.82 18.36
CA VAL A 327 11.33 -17.43 17.95
C VAL A 327 12.43 -16.38 17.82
N ALA A 328 12.15 -15.22 17.21
CA ALA A 328 13.11 -14.12 17.12
C ALA A 328 13.56 -13.64 18.51
N ALA A 329 12.64 -13.52 19.47
CA ALA A 329 12.94 -13.15 20.85
C ALA A 329 13.84 -14.19 21.55
N LEU A 330 13.59 -15.48 21.33
CA LEU A 330 14.39 -16.56 21.90
C LEU A 330 15.80 -16.63 21.30
N VAL A 331 15.90 -16.49 19.96
CA VAL A 331 17.18 -16.43 19.25
C VAL A 331 18.00 -15.23 19.74
N GLU A 332 17.37 -14.06 19.90
CA GLU A 332 18.06 -12.87 20.37
C GLU A 332 18.51 -12.99 21.83
N ARG A 333 17.67 -13.58 22.70
CA ARG A 333 18.07 -13.87 24.08
C ARG A 333 19.31 -14.76 24.15
N ARG A 334 19.43 -15.73 23.24
CA ARG A 334 20.62 -16.57 23.10
C ARG A 334 21.84 -15.76 22.64
N ARG A 335 21.68 -14.90 21.63
CA ARG A 335 22.75 -14.04 21.10
C ARG A 335 23.30 -13.09 22.17
N ILE A 336 22.42 -12.39 22.89
CA ILE A 336 22.78 -11.48 23.99
C ILE A 336 23.50 -12.26 25.12
N GLY A 337 23.03 -13.47 25.43
CA GLY A 337 23.69 -14.33 26.41
C GLY A 337 25.14 -14.67 26.02
N ALA A 338 25.37 -15.00 24.75
CA ALA A 338 26.71 -15.24 24.22
C ALA A 338 27.59 -13.98 24.20
N ALA A 339 27.00 -12.81 23.93
CA ALA A 339 27.71 -11.53 23.93
C ALA A 339 28.20 -11.09 25.32
N ARG A 340 27.43 -11.36 26.39
CA ARG A 340 27.80 -10.99 27.77
C ARG A 340 28.89 -11.85 28.39
N GLY A 341 29.13 -13.05 27.86
CA GLY A 341 30.13 -13.99 28.40
C GLY A 341 31.59 -13.65 28.08
N ARG A 342 31.85 -12.67 27.20
CA ARG A 342 33.18 -12.12 26.92
C ARG A 342 33.06 -10.60 26.95
N ALA A 343 34.03 -9.92 27.57
CA ALA A 343 34.00 -8.48 27.80
C ALA A 343 33.44 -7.70 26.60
N ALA A 344 32.36 -6.96 26.87
CA ALA A 344 31.58 -6.18 25.92
C ALA A 344 32.40 -5.02 25.34
N ALA A 345 33.33 -5.30 24.44
CA ALA A 345 33.87 -4.29 23.54
C ALA A 345 32.83 -4.03 22.44
N ALA A 346 32.44 -2.76 22.27
CA ALA A 346 31.48 -2.34 21.27
C ALA A 346 31.92 -2.78 19.86
N GLY A 347 30.98 -3.28 19.06
CA GLY A 347 31.24 -3.67 17.65
C GLY A 347 31.90 -5.03 17.43
N VAL A 348 32.11 -5.86 18.47
CA VAL A 348 32.62 -7.23 18.30
C VAL A 348 31.53 -8.15 17.74
N VAL A 349 31.87 -8.93 16.71
CA VAL A 349 31.02 -9.99 16.17
C VAL A 349 30.86 -11.10 17.21
N VAL A 350 29.62 -11.38 17.59
CA VAL A 350 29.29 -12.47 18.51
C VAL A 350 29.60 -13.80 17.81
N PRO A 351 30.31 -14.75 18.44
CA PRO A 351 30.62 -16.06 17.86
C PRO A 351 29.38 -16.97 17.83
N MET A 352 28.36 -16.53 17.12
CA MET A 352 27.10 -17.20 16.89
C MET A 352 26.77 -17.04 15.41
N SER A 353 26.59 -18.17 14.72
CA SER A 353 26.31 -18.18 13.29
C SER A 353 24.99 -17.46 12.98
N ALA A 354 25.00 -16.64 11.92
CA ALA A 354 23.83 -15.99 11.36
C ALA A 354 22.76 -16.98 10.87
N LEU A 355 23.10 -18.27 10.69
CA LEU A 355 22.12 -19.33 10.39
C LEU A 355 21.07 -19.51 11.49
N TRP A 356 21.35 -19.07 12.73
CA TRP A 356 20.33 -19.01 13.78
C TRP A 356 19.19 -18.03 13.49
N LEU A 357 19.33 -17.17 12.47
CA LEU A 357 18.27 -16.29 12.01
C LEU A 357 17.27 -16.99 11.07
N VAL A 358 17.63 -18.16 10.54
CA VAL A 358 16.82 -18.92 9.58
C VAL A 358 15.45 -19.32 10.16
N PRO A 359 15.32 -19.81 11.41
CA PRO A 359 14.02 -20.24 11.94
C PRO A 359 12.96 -19.13 11.95
N GLN A 360 13.28 -17.93 12.43
CA GLN A 360 12.31 -16.83 12.42
C GLN A 360 12.01 -16.33 11.01
N LEU A 361 13.02 -16.24 10.13
CA LEU A 361 12.81 -15.81 8.74
C LEU A 361 12.01 -16.83 7.93
N ALA A 362 12.19 -18.12 8.22
CA ALA A 362 11.42 -19.19 7.61
C ALA A 362 9.94 -19.16 8.05
N LEU A 363 9.68 -18.90 9.33
CA LEU A 363 8.32 -18.70 9.84
C LEU A 363 7.66 -17.47 9.21
N THR A 364 8.40 -16.37 9.06
CA THR A 364 7.92 -15.16 8.39
C THR A 364 7.60 -15.42 6.91
N GLY A 365 8.43 -16.17 6.19
CA GLY A 365 8.14 -16.56 4.80
C GLY A 365 6.91 -17.48 4.70
N ALA A 366 6.78 -18.44 5.62
CA ALA A 366 5.62 -19.34 5.68
C ALA A 366 4.32 -18.60 6.01
N GLU A 367 4.38 -17.61 6.90
CA GLU A 367 3.28 -16.69 7.18
C GLU A 367 2.86 -15.92 5.92
N GLU A 368 3.81 -15.30 5.20
CA GLU A 368 3.49 -14.53 3.99
C GLU A 368 2.83 -15.41 2.92
N ALA A 369 3.24 -16.69 2.82
CA ALA A 369 2.62 -17.67 1.92
C ALA A 369 1.16 -17.98 2.28
N LEU A 370 0.74 -17.73 3.52
CA LEU A 370 -0.64 -17.84 3.96
C LEU A 370 -1.38 -16.51 3.80
N HIS A 371 -0.78 -15.40 4.22
CA HIS A 371 -1.41 -14.08 4.17
C HIS A 371 -1.62 -13.57 2.75
N LEU A 372 -0.60 -13.55 1.88
CA LEU A 372 -0.72 -12.89 0.58
C LEU A 372 -1.78 -13.55 -0.31
N PRO A 373 -1.75 -14.88 -0.57
CA PRO A 373 -2.78 -15.51 -1.37
C PRO A 373 -4.13 -15.57 -0.65
N GLY A 374 -4.14 -15.76 0.67
CA GLY A 374 -5.37 -15.81 1.47
C GLY A 374 -6.13 -14.48 1.46
N ASN A 375 -5.44 -13.36 1.69
CA ASN A 375 -6.03 -12.03 1.62
C ASN A 375 -6.45 -11.68 0.19
N THR A 376 -5.64 -12.02 -0.82
CA THR A 376 -5.98 -11.77 -2.22
C THR A 376 -7.26 -12.53 -2.61
N ALA A 377 -7.36 -13.81 -2.26
CA ALA A 377 -8.55 -14.61 -2.54
C ALA A 377 -9.79 -14.08 -1.81
N LEU A 378 -9.64 -13.68 -0.54
CA LEU A 378 -10.72 -13.08 0.25
C LEU A 378 -11.23 -11.79 -0.41
N PHE A 379 -10.34 -10.85 -0.70
CA PHE A 379 -10.73 -9.56 -1.28
C PHE A 379 -11.27 -9.72 -2.70
N TYR A 380 -10.75 -10.67 -3.48
CA TYR A 380 -11.23 -10.92 -4.83
C TYR A 380 -12.65 -11.50 -4.84
N GLY A 381 -12.98 -12.37 -3.88
CA GLY A 381 -14.31 -12.94 -3.73
C GLY A 381 -15.34 -11.98 -3.13
N GLU A 382 -14.93 -11.07 -2.26
CA GLU A 382 -15.83 -10.20 -1.50
C GLU A 382 -16.04 -8.81 -2.12
N LEU A 383 -15.09 -8.32 -2.92
CA LEU A 383 -15.22 -7.01 -3.56
C LEU A 383 -16.10 -7.09 -4.82
N PRO A 384 -16.84 -6.02 -5.15
CA PRO A 384 -17.64 -5.93 -6.37
C PRO A 384 -16.83 -6.19 -7.63
N ALA A 385 -17.49 -6.66 -8.70
CA ALA A 385 -16.83 -6.95 -9.97
C ALA A 385 -16.02 -5.75 -10.52
N ALA A 386 -16.54 -4.53 -10.36
CA ALA A 386 -15.88 -3.29 -10.76
C ALA A 386 -14.58 -2.99 -9.98
N LEU A 387 -14.37 -3.63 -8.82
CA LEU A 387 -13.22 -3.45 -7.93
C LEU A 387 -12.32 -4.69 -7.84
N ARG A 388 -12.52 -5.72 -8.69
CA ARG A 388 -11.66 -6.91 -8.69
C ARG A 388 -10.18 -6.60 -8.93
N SER A 389 -9.86 -5.60 -9.76
CA SER A 389 -8.48 -5.14 -9.92
C SER A 389 -7.93 -4.45 -8.66
N THR A 390 -8.79 -3.80 -7.87
CA THR A 390 -8.41 -3.22 -6.57
C THR A 390 -8.19 -4.29 -5.50
N ALA A 391 -8.84 -5.46 -5.61
CA ALA A 391 -8.67 -6.57 -4.67
C ALA A 391 -7.21 -7.02 -4.55
N THR A 392 -6.50 -7.13 -5.67
CA THR A 392 -5.07 -7.50 -5.70
C THR A 392 -4.15 -6.38 -5.21
N ALA A 393 -4.64 -5.13 -5.18
CA ALA A 393 -3.92 -3.98 -4.64
C ALA A 393 -4.14 -3.78 -3.13
N MET A 394 -5.16 -4.41 -2.53
CA MET A 394 -5.44 -4.27 -1.10
C MET A 394 -4.32 -4.81 -0.18
N PRO A 395 -3.69 -5.98 -0.44
CA PRO A 395 -2.60 -6.45 0.41
C PRO A 395 -1.39 -5.50 0.41
N PRO A 396 -0.87 -5.05 -0.74
CA PRO A 396 0.19 -4.06 -0.74
C PRO A 396 -0.15 -2.73 -0.04
N LEU A 397 -1.41 -2.30 -0.07
CA LEU A 397 -1.84 -1.09 0.64
C LEU A 397 -1.70 -1.23 2.16
N PHE A 398 -2.10 -2.37 2.74
CA PHE A 398 -1.88 -2.56 4.19
C PHE A 398 -0.39 -2.75 4.51
N ILE A 399 0.40 -3.34 3.61
CA ILE A 399 1.86 -3.49 3.80
C ILE A 399 2.51 -2.11 3.84
N ALA A 400 2.12 -1.21 2.93
CA ALA A 400 2.59 0.18 2.93
C ALA A 400 2.17 0.94 4.19
N ALA A 401 0.92 0.79 4.65
CA ALA A 401 0.49 1.39 5.91
C ALA A 401 1.29 0.84 7.11
N GLY A 402 1.54 -0.47 7.11
CA GLY A 402 2.31 -1.16 8.14
C GLY A 402 3.79 -0.76 8.18
N SER A 403 4.42 -0.47 7.04
CA SER A 403 5.83 -0.05 7.02
C SER A 403 6.04 1.35 7.59
N TYR A 404 5.11 2.28 7.38
CA TYR A 404 5.15 3.58 8.07
C TYR A 404 4.93 3.44 9.57
N LEU A 405 3.99 2.59 9.97
CA LEU A 405 3.69 2.32 11.38
C LEU A 405 4.80 1.55 12.08
N SER A 406 5.52 0.65 11.39
CA SER A 406 6.67 -0.05 11.97
C SER A 406 7.81 0.90 12.27
N ALA A 407 8.12 1.83 11.35
CA ALA A 407 9.11 2.88 11.59
C ALA A 407 8.74 3.73 12.82
N ALA A 408 7.46 4.13 12.92
CA ALA A 408 6.96 4.86 14.09
C ALA A 408 7.04 4.03 15.39
N ALA A 409 6.75 2.73 15.33
CA ALA A 409 6.83 1.84 16.49
C ALA A 409 8.28 1.67 16.98
N VAL A 410 9.25 1.49 16.07
CA VAL A 410 10.66 1.37 16.42
C VAL A 410 11.20 2.69 17.00
N ASP A 411 10.85 3.85 16.40
CA ASP A 411 11.21 5.17 16.94
C ASP A 411 10.60 5.41 18.32
N ALA A 412 9.35 5.00 18.54
CA ALA A 412 8.71 5.06 19.85
C ALA A 412 9.45 4.20 20.89
N VAL A 413 9.85 2.97 20.55
CA VAL A 413 10.66 2.10 21.43
C VAL A 413 11.99 2.76 21.76
N ARG A 414 12.69 3.34 20.76
CA ARG A 414 13.98 4.01 20.97
C ARG A 414 13.88 5.23 21.88
N ARG A 415 12.77 5.97 21.85
CA ARG A 415 12.57 7.16 22.71
C ARG A 415 12.04 6.83 24.10
N SER A 416 11.21 5.80 24.21
CA SER A 416 10.51 5.46 25.47
C SER A 416 11.26 4.45 26.33
N THR A 417 12.21 3.71 25.76
CA THR A 417 12.94 2.65 26.45
C THR A 417 14.43 2.77 26.23
N THR A 418 15.22 2.15 27.11
CA THR A 418 16.67 1.96 26.94
C THR A 418 17.00 0.71 26.12
N TRP A 419 16.00 0.08 25.48
CA TRP A 419 16.18 -1.23 24.86
C TRP A 419 16.90 -1.20 23.52
N LEU A 420 16.94 -0.05 22.83
CA LEU A 420 17.52 0.06 21.49
C LEU A 420 18.60 1.17 21.40
N PRO A 421 19.74 1.02 22.10
CA PRO A 421 20.91 1.87 21.91
C PRO A 421 21.56 1.63 20.53
N ASP A 422 22.48 2.50 20.13
CA ASP A 422 23.15 2.42 18.82
C ASP A 422 24.03 1.15 18.69
N ASP A 423 24.61 0.67 19.78
CA ASP A 423 25.27 -0.64 19.83
C ASP A 423 24.27 -1.77 20.09
N LEU A 424 24.04 -2.60 19.09
CA LEU A 424 23.11 -3.72 19.18
C LEU A 424 23.57 -4.79 20.19
N ASN A 425 24.86 -4.91 20.49
CA ASN A 425 25.34 -5.85 21.52
C ASN A 425 24.95 -5.40 22.94
N ALA A 426 24.76 -4.09 23.14
CA ALA A 426 24.27 -3.52 24.39
C ALA A 426 22.73 -3.47 24.46
N SER A 427 22.03 -3.80 23.36
CA SER A 427 20.58 -3.70 23.27
C SER A 427 19.83 -4.78 24.05
N ARG A 428 18.54 -4.50 24.31
CA ARG A 428 17.52 -5.45 24.78
C ARG A 428 16.54 -5.77 23.65
N LEU A 429 17.10 -6.12 22.49
CA LEU A 429 16.31 -6.48 21.30
C LEU A 429 15.39 -7.69 21.56
N ASP A 430 15.78 -8.58 22.48
CA ASP A 430 14.92 -9.66 23.00
C ASP A 430 13.57 -9.14 23.52
N SER A 431 13.60 -8.02 24.25
CA SER A 431 12.42 -7.37 24.84
C SER A 431 11.57 -6.67 23.79
N VAL A 432 12.22 -6.12 22.75
CA VAL A 432 11.53 -5.55 21.58
C VAL A 432 10.77 -6.65 20.83
N TYR A 433 11.39 -7.81 20.57
CA TYR A 433 10.70 -8.93 19.92
C TYR A 433 9.56 -9.50 20.77
N TRP A 434 9.71 -9.61 22.09
CA TRP A 434 8.58 -9.99 22.96
C TRP A 434 7.43 -8.98 22.88
N THR A 435 7.73 -7.69 22.81
CA THR A 435 6.69 -6.65 22.63
C THR A 435 5.96 -6.82 21.28
N LEU A 436 6.71 -7.10 20.21
CA LEU A 436 6.13 -7.41 18.90
C LEU A 436 5.33 -8.73 18.91
N ALA A 437 5.75 -9.73 19.69
CA ALA A 437 5.02 -10.99 19.85
C ALA A 437 3.68 -10.77 20.57
N VAL A 438 3.66 -9.96 21.64
CA VAL A 438 2.42 -9.57 22.32
C VAL A 438 1.51 -8.78 21.37
N LEU A 439 2.06 -7.83 20.61
CA LEU A 439 1.30 -7.09 19.60
C LEU A 439 0.70 -8.02 18.53
N ALA A 440 1.48 -8.98 18.04
CA ALA A 440 1.00 -10.00 17.10
C ALA A 440 -0.12 -10.86 17.71
N ALA A 441 -0.01 -11.24 18.99
CA ALA A 441 -1.01 -12.06 19.69
C ALA A 441 -2.32 -11.29 19.90
N VAL A 442 -2.24 -10.01 20.28
CA VAL A 442 -3.41 -9.12 20.37
C VAL A 442 -4.05 -8.97 18.99
N ASN A 443 -3.25 -8.81 17.93
CA ASN A 443 -3.76 -8.72 16.56
C ASN A 443 -4.41 -10.03 16.09
N LEU A 444 -3.88 -11.19 16.46
CA LEU A 444 -4.53 -12.49 16.21
C LEU A 444 -5.90 -12.55 16.90
N GLY A 445 -5.99 -12.12 18.17
CA GLY A 445 -7.26 -12.00 18.88
C GLY A 445 -8.25 -11.08 18.15
N TYR A 446 -7.79 -9.88 17.75
CA TYR A 446 -8.57 -8.94 16.94
C TYR A 446 -9.07 -9.57 15.63
N PHE A 447 -8.18 -10.23 14.89
CA PHE A 447 -8.53 -10.92 13.65
C PHE A 447 -9.59 -12.00 13.88
N LEU A 448 -9.46 -12.81 14.93
CA LEU A 448 -10.43 -13.88 15.23
C LEU A 448 -11.82 -13.31 15.55
N VAL A 449 -11.91 -12.19 16.28
CA VAL A 449 -13.20 -11.53 16.52
C VAL A 449 -13.78 -10.99 15.21
N CYS A 450 -12.98 -10.35 14.36
CA CYS A 450 -13.41 -9.89 13.05
C CYS A 450 -13.86 -11.04 12.15
N ALA A 451 -13.11 -12.14 12.10
CA ALA A 451 -13.40 -13.31 11.26
C ALA A 451 -14.68 -14.03 11.70
N THR A 452 -14.93 -14.14 13.00
CA THR A 452 -16.15 -14.79 13.54
C THR A 452 -17.41 -13.94 13.37
N THR A 453 -17.27 -12.62 13.33
CA THR A 453 -18.37 -11.67 13.06
C THR A 453 -18.58 -11.39 11.57
N TYR A 454 -17.62 -11.77 10.73
CA TYR A 454 -17.73 -11.72 9.28
C TYR A 454 -18.70 -12.79 8.77
N LYS A 455 -19.60 -12.41 7.88
CA LYS A 455 -20.37 -13.38 7.08
C LYS A 455 -19.92 -13.24 5.63
N TYR A 456 -19.79 -14.33 4.90
CA TYR A 456 -19.50 -14.29 3.47
C TYR A 456 -20.67 -13.70 2.68
N ASN A 457 -20.39 -13.04 1.56
CA ASN A 457 -21.42 -12.67 0.59
C ASN A 457 -21.64 -13.86 -0.36
N ASN A 458 -22.82 -14.47 -0.34
CA ASN A 458 -23.21 -15.41 -1.39
C ASN A 458 -23.62 -14.61 -2.63
N TYR A 459 -22.67 -14.35 -3.54
CA TYR A 459 -22.99 -13.88 -4.88
C TYR A 459 -22.86 -15.06 -5.85
N GLY A 460 -24.00 -15.63 -6.27
CA GLY A 460 -24.08 -16.62 -7.34
C GLY A 460 -24.11 -18.07 -6.88
N GLY A 461 -25.32 -18.57 -6.64
CA GLY A 461 -25.65 -19.98 -6.46
C GLY A 461 -27.16 -20.10 -6.53
N ASP A 462 -27.74 -19.86 -7.71
CA ASP A 462 -29.11 -20.28 -7.98
C ASP A 462 -29.14 -21.81 -8.11
N ASP A 463 -30.19 -22.37 -7.52
CA ASP A 463 -30.70 -23.73 -7.61
C ASP A 463 -29.85 -24.87 -7.01
N ASP A 464 -30.00 -25.06 -5.70
CA ASP A 464 -30.46 -26.33 -5.07
C ASP A 464 -30.00 -26.40 -3.60
N ASP A 465 -30.81 -25.88 -2.65
CA ASP A 465 -30.96 -26.54 -1.33
C ASP A 465 -32.13 -25.96 -0.51
N LYS A 466 -33.36 -26.32 -0.89
CA LYS A 466 -34.53 -26.16 0.01
C LYS A 466 -34.54 -27.31 1.03
N GLY A 467 -33.56 -27.35 1.93
CA GLY A 467 -33.46 -28.37 2.97
C GLY A 467 -32.93 -27.89 4.33
N SER A 468 -32.28 -26.73 4.41
CA SER A 468 -31.49 -26.34 5.60
C SER A 468 -31.99 -25.08 6.32
N THR A 469 -33.31 -24.85 6.36
CA THR A 469 -33.89 -23.67 7.05
C THR A 469 -34.36 -23.91 8.47
N ALA A 470 -34.41 -25.15 8.97
CA ALA A 470 -34.84 -25.44 10.35
C ALA A 470 -33.71 -25.51 11.38
N ALA A 471 -32.49 -25.89 11.00
CA ALA A 471 -31.37 -26.07 11.94
C ALA A 471 -30.64 -24.76 12.30
N ALA A 472 -30.74 -23.72 11.46
CA ALA A 472 -30.06 -22.43 11.67
C ALA A 472 -30.81 -21.49 12.63
N ALA A 473 -32.12 -21.70 12.86
CA ALA A 473 -32.94 -20.85 13.71
C ALA A 473 -32.59 -21.02 15.21
N ASN A 474 -32.35 -22.25 15.67
CA ASN A 474 -32.10 -22.55 17.09
C ASN A 474 -30.68 -22.20 17.57
N ALA A 475 -29.74 -21.93 16.66
CA ALA A 475 -28.37 -21.51 17.00
C ALA A 475 -28.18 -19.98 17.11
N SER A 476 -29.26 -19.21 16.88
CA SER A 476 -29.23 -17.75 16.77
C SER A 476 -29.48 -17.02 18.11
N GLU A 477 -30.13 -17.67 19.07
CA GLU A 477 -30.56 -17.05 20.33
C GLU A 477 -29.43 -16.96 21.37
N GLY A 478 -28.55 -17.96 21.47
CA GLY A 478 -27.36 -17.91 22.33
C GLY A 478 -26.22 -17.01 21.81
N ARG A 479 -26.25 -16.63 20.52
CA ARG A 479 -25.16 -15.91 19.83
C ARG A 479 -25.32 -14.38 19.89
N ARG A 480 -26.47 -13.88 20.34
CA ARG A 480 -26.82 -12.45 20.39
C ARG A 480 -26.10 -11.71 21.54
N GLY A 481 -25.94 -12.36 22.71
CA GLY A 481 -25.26 -11.78 23.86
C GLY A 481 -23.74 -11.64 23.70
N TYR A 482 -23.09 -12.62 23.04
CA TYR A 482 -21.64 -12.58 22.79
C TYR A 482 -21.25 -11.56 21.71
N SER A 483 -22.10 -11.34 20.71
CA SER A 483 -21.86 -10.35 19.65
C SER A 483 -21.86 -8.92 20.17
N GLU A 484 -22.63 -8.61 21.21
CA GLU A 484 -22.75 -7.25 21.73
C GLU A 484 -21.57 -6.88 22.64
N MET A 485 -21.13 -7.82 23.50
CA MET A 485 -19.90 -7.66 24.29
C MET A 485 -18.65 -7.58 23.40
N ALA A 486 -18.54 -8.44 22.38
CA ALA A 486 -17.43 -8.41 21.43
C ALA A 486 -17.40 -7.12 20.60
N ALA A 487 -18.56 -6.58 20.21
CA ALA A 487 -18.65 -5.29 19.51
C ALA A 487 -18.24 -4.11 20.40
N ARG A 488 -18.59 -4.13 21.69
CA ARG A 488 -18.16 -3.11 22.67
C ARG A 488 -16.65 -3.18 22.95
N LEU A 489 -16.09 -4.38 23.05
CA LEU A 489 -14.63 -4.60 23.16
C LEU A 489 -13.88 -4.15 21.90
N LEU A 490 -14.38 -4.47 20.70
CA LEU A 490 -13.82 -4.00 19.43
C LEU A 490 -13.90 -2.48 19.30
N ALA A 491 -15.03 -1.86 19.66
CA ALA A 491 -15.18 -0.40 19.63
C ALA A 491 -14.19 0.27 20.59
N ASN A 492 -14.03 -0.27 21.80
CA ASN A 492 -13.07 0.25 22.77
C ASN A 492 -11.63 0.06 22.31
N LEU A 493 -11.26 -1.09 21.74
CA LEU A 493 -9.90 -1.33 21.21
C LEU A 493 -9.60 -0.49 19.96
N LEU A 494 -10.57 -0.28 19.08
CA LEU A 494 -10.43 0.59 17.90
C LEU A 494 -10.32 2.07 18.31
N VAL A 495 -11.11 2.51 19.30
CA VAL A 495 -11.04 3.89 19.81
C VAL A 495 -9.74 4.12 20.59
N ILE A 496 -9.33 3.19 21.45
CA ILE A 496 -8.08 3.32 22.23
C ILE A 496 -6.85 3.18 21.32
N GLY A 497 -6.80 2.13 20.48
CA GLY A 497 -5.71 1.91 19.53
C GLY A 497 -5.63 3.03 18.48
N GLY A 498 -6.76 3.47 17.94
CA GLY A 498 -6.85 4.56 16.96
C GLY A 498 -6.51 5.94 17.55
N THR A 499 -6.86 6.22 18.80
CA THR A 499 -6.50 7.48 19.46
C THR A 499 -5.03 7.52 19.88
N VAL A 500 -4.45 6.41 20.33
CA VAL A 500 -3.03 6.32 20.67
C VAL A 500 -2.15 6.39 19.41
N LEU A 501 -2.46 5.59 18.38
CA LEU A 501 -1.74 5.62 17.10
C LEU A 501 -1.97 6.93 16.35
N GLY A 502 -3.19 7.48 16.38
CA GLY A 502 -3.52 8.75 15.76
C GLY A 502 -2.79 9.93 16.42
N ARG A 503 -2.71 9.96 17.76
CA ARG A 503 -1.94 10.99 18.48
C ARG A 503 -0.46 10.85 18.22
N ALA A 504 0.10 9.64 18.21
CA ALA A 504 1.50 9.40 17.89
C ALA A 504 1.83 9.79 16.44
N ALA A 505 0.98 9.45 15.47
CA ALA A 505 1.16 9.83 14.06
C ALA A 505 1.04 11.34 13.85
N VAL A 506 0.07 12.00 14.49
CA VAL A 506 -0.09 13.47 14.44
C VAL A 506 1.07 14.18 15.13
N GLN A 507 1.57 13.65 16.26
CA GLN A 507 2.76 14.17 16.94
C GLN A 507 4.02 13.97 16.10
N ALA A 508 4.22 12.80 15.50
CA ALA A 508 5.34 12.52 14.61
C ALA A 508 5.29 13.41 13.35
N TYR A 509 4.11 13.62 12.77
CA TYR A 509 3.91 14.51 11.63
C TYR A 509 4.16 15.98 11.99
N ARG A 510 3.65 16.45 13.14
CA ARG A 510 3.95 17.80 13.65
C ARG A 510 5.44 17.97 13.93
N GLN A 511 6.09 16.97 14.52
CA GLN A 511 7.53 17.00 14.79
C GLN A 511 8.33 17.00 13.49
N ALA A 512 7.88 16.28 12.46
CA ALA A 512 8.47 16.30 11.13
C ALA A 512 8.33 17.67 10.45
N ILE A 513 7.18 18.35 10.60
CA ILE A 513 6.99 19.74 10.12
C ILE A 513 7.89 20.72 10.87
N VAL A 514 7.97 20.61 12.20
CA VAL A 514 8.82 21.47 13.02
C VAL A 514 10.30 21.27 12.66
N ASN A 515 10.72 20.03 12.42
CA ASN A 515 12.07 19.71 11.96
C ASN A 515 12.32 20.22 10.52
N ALA A 516 11.34 20.13 9.62
CA ALA A 516 11.42 20.67 8.26
C ALA A 516 11.48 22.21 8.22
N ASN A 517 10.87 22.89 9.19
CA ASN A 517 10.96 24.33 9.36
C ASN A 517 12.30 24.78 9.95
N LYS A 518 12.88 23.99 10.87
CA LYS A 518 14.21 24.27 11.45
C LYS A 518 15.37 24.10 10.46
N THR A 519 15.20 23.26 9.44
CA THR A 519 16.24 22.97 8.43
C THR A 519 16.12 23.80 7.15
N GLY A 520 15.15 24.72 7.05
CA GLY A 520 14.94 25.54 5.85
C GLY A 520 14.35 24.79 4.63
N ALA A 521 14.20 23.46 4.73
CA ALA A 521 13.69 22.60 3.66
C ALA A 521 12.24 22.93 3.26
N ALA A 522 11.43 23.45 4.19
CA ALA A 522 10.08 23.94 3.89
C ALA A 522 10.10 25.16 2.95
N GLN A 523 11.06 26.07 3.09
CA GLN A 523 11.18 27.26 2.24
C GLN A 523 11.65 26.89 0.83
N GLU A 524 12.54 25.89 0.72
CA GLU A 524 13.01 25.35 -0.55
C GLU A 524 11.95 24.50 -1.28
N ALA A 525 11.17 23.71 -0.54
CA ALA A 525 10.02 22.98 -1.07
C ALA A 525 8.89 23.93 -1.50
N ILE A 526 8.62 25.00 -0.74
CA ILE A 526 7.66 26.05 -1.13
C ILE A 526 8.15 26.79 -2.37
N ASN A 527 9.45 27.14 -2.46
CA ASN A 527 10.02 27.76 -3.65
C ASN A 527 10.07 26.81 -4.86
N GLY A 528 10.28 25.51 -4.62
CA GLY A 528 10.22 24.45 -5.63
C GLY A 528 8.80 24.19 -6.14
N ILE A 529 7.81 24.21 -5.24
CA ILE A 529 6.38 24.15 -5.56
C ILE A 529 5.95 25.42 -6.29
N ARG A 530 6.44 26.60 -5.89
CA ARG A 530 6.18 27.89 -6.59
C ARG A 530 6.82 27.95 -7.97
N ARG A 531 7.96 27.26 -8.18
CA ARG A 531 8.59 27.05 -9.49
C ARG A 531 7.88 25.97 -10.33
N ALA A 532 7.31 24.95 -9.70
CA ALA A 532 6.55 23.88 -10.35
C ALA A 532 5.08 24.25 -10.64
N SER A 533 4.50 25.17 -9.88
CA SER A 533 3.21 25.82 -10.13
C SER A 533 3.45 27.13 -10.87
N LYS A 534 3.90 27.07 -12.13
CA LYS A 534 3.70 28.23 -13.02
C LYS A 534 2.20 28.32 -13.28
N ALA A 535 1.50 29.13 -12.49
CA ALA A 535 0.26 29.73 -12.92
C ALA A 535 0.54 30.45 -14.25
N MET A 536 -0.32 30.25 -15.24
CA MET A 536 -0.17 30.88 -16.55
C MET A 536 -0.12 32.39 -16.36
N THR A 537 0.89 33.05 -16.94
CA THR A 537 0.98 34.50 -16.87
C THR A 537 0.00 35.13 -17.85
N GLU A 538 -0.42 36.37 -17.60
CA GLU A 538 -1.31 37.12 -18.49
C GLU A 538 -0.73 37.21 -19.92
N GLN A 539 0.58 37.42 -20.04
CA GLN A 539 1.28 37.45 -21.32
C GLN A 539 1.26 36.09 -22.03
N GLU A 540 1.43 34.98 -21.29
CA GLU A 540 1.32 33.63 -21.83
C GLU A 540 -0.11 33.32 -22.28
N ALA A 541 -1.11 33.75 -21.50
CA ALA A 541 -2.52 33.60 -21.85
C ALA A 541 -2.90 34.36 -23.13
N ARG A 542 -2.39 35.59 -23.29
CA ARG A 542 -2.57 36.39 -24.53
C ARG A 542 -1.91 35.75 -25.75
N GLN A 543 -0.71 35.18 -25.58
CA GLN A 543 -0.04 34.46 -26.67
C GLN A 543 -0.80 33.19 -27.07
N ILE A 544 -1.35 32.45 -26.11
CA ILE A 544 -2.14 31.23 -26.37
C ILE A 544 -3.43 31.55 -27.14
N LEU A 545 -4.10 32.66 -26.83
CA LEU A 545 -5.32 33.09 -27.54
C LEU A 545 -5.04 33.99 -28.76
N GLY A 546 -3.78 34.34 -29.04
CA GLY A 546 -3.39 35.16 -30.18
C GLY A 546 -4.04 36.54 -30.18
N ILE A 547 -4.10 37.18 -29.01
CA ILE A 547 -4.76 38.47 -28.77
C ILE A 547 -3.76 39.52 -28.27
N SER A 548 -4.11 40.80 -28.47
CA SER A 548 -3.28 41.93 -28.04
C SER A 548 -3.68 42.42 -26.64
N GLU A 549 -2.88 43.28 -26.02
CA GLU A 549 -3.21 43.87 -24.72
C GLU A 549 -4.45 44.77 -24.74
N LYS A 550 -4.81 45.31 -25.92
CA LYS A 550 -5.95 46.21 -26.11
C LYS A 550 -7.24 45.51 -26.52
N SER A 551 -7.24 44.17 -26.62
CA SER A 551 -8.40 43.41 -27.07
C SER A 551 -9.52 43.43 -26.02
N THR A 552 -10.76 43.69 -26.45
CA THR A 552 -11.92 43.74 -25.54
C THR A 552 -12.27 42.33 -25.03
N TRP A 553 -12.98 42.24 -23.90
CA TRP A 553 -13.40 40.95 -23.35
C TRP A 553 -14.22 40.12 -24.35
N GLU A 554 -15.03 40.77 -25.18
CA GLU A 554 -15.84 40.14 -26.23
C GLU A 554 -14.97 39.48 -27.30
N GLU A 555 -13.89 40.14 -27.75
CA GLU A 555 -12.91 39.58 -28.69
C GLU A 555 -12.17 38.37 -28.08
N ILE A 556 -11.86 38.43 -26.79
CA ILE A 556 -11.19 37.35 -26.06
C ILE A 556 -12.08 36.10 -26.00
N VAL A 557 -13.37 36.28 -25.67
CA VAL A 557 -14.36 35.19 -25.63
C VAL A 557 -14.56 34.59 -27.03
N GLN A 558 -14.70 35.42 -28.06
CA GLN A 558 -14.87 34.96 -29.44
C GLN A 558 -13.65 34.15 -29.93
N LYS A 559 -12.44 34.60 -29.62
CA LYS A 559 -11.20 33.86 -29.94
C LYS A 559 -11.09 32.56 -29.17
N TYR A 560 -11.46 32.56 -27.89
CA TYR A 560 -11.53 31.36 -27.08
C TYR A 560 -12.51 30.33 -27.68
N ASP A 561 -13.76 30.72 -27.96
CA ASP A 561 -14.78 29.79 -28.45
C ASP A 561 -14.37 29.17 -29.79
N SER A 562 -13.83 29.98 -30.71
CA SER A 562 -13.32 29.49 -31.99
C SER A 562 -12.17 28.48 -31.85
N MET A 563 -11.23 28.71 -30.92
CA MET A 563 -10.13 27.78 -30.67
C MET A 563 -10.58 26.54 -29.90
N PHE A 564 -11.51 26.70 -28.96
CA PHE A 564 -12.04 25.63 -28.14
C PHE A 564 -12.83 24.63 -28.98
N GLU A 565 -13.70 25.10 -29.88
CA GLU A 565 -14.44 24.26 -30.82
C GLU A 565 -13.52 23.55 -31.82
N ARG A 566 -12.51 24.25 -32.35
CA ARG A 566 -11.54 23.67 -33.29
C ARG A 566 -10.71 22.57 -32.62
N ASN A 567 -10.29 22.79 -31.38
CA ASN A 567 -9.58 21.81 -30.58
C ASN A 567 -10.48 20.67 -30.10
N ALA A 568 -11.79 20.88 -29.97
CA ALA A 568 -12.74 19.80 -29.66
C ALA A 568 -12.90 18.81 -30.83
N LYS A 569 -12.79 19.29 -32.08
CA LYS A 569 -12.89 18.45 -33.26
C LYS A 569 -11.59 17.70 -33.56
N ASN A 570 -10.43 18.39 -33.48
CA ASN A 570 -9.15 17.86 -33.98
C ASN A 570 -7.96 17.98 -32.99
N GLY A 571 -8.16 18.44 -31.75
CA GLY A 571 -7.10 18.72 -30.78
C GLY A 571 -6.93 17.68 -29.67
N SER A 572 -5.85 17.76 -28.91
CA SER A 572 -5.63 16.93 -27.72
C SER A 572 -6.26 17.57 -26.48
N PHE A 573 -6.59 16.76 -25.47
CA PHE A 573 -7.09 17.24 -24.17
C PHE A 573 -6.14 18.27 -23.53
N TYR A 574 -4.83 18.15 -23.76
CA TYR A 574 -3.83 19.11 -23.32
C TYR A 574 -4.03 20.51 -23.94
N LEU A 575 -4.32 20.59 -25.24
CA LEU A 575 -4.57 21.85 -25.95
C LEU A 575 -5.86 22.51 -25.47
N GLN A 576 -6.93 21.73 -25.27
CA GLN A 576 -8.18 22.24 -24.70
C GLN A 576 -7.97 22.79 -23.29
N SER A 577 -7.25 22.06 -22.43
CA SER A 577 -6.96 22.50 -21.07
C SER A 577 -6.12 23.78 -21.05
N LYS A 578 -5.17 23.96 -21.99
CA LYS A 578 -4.38 25.20 -22.09
C LYS A 578 -5.21 26.41 -22.54
N VAL A 579 -6.06 26.24 -23.55
CA VAL A 579 -6.94 27.31 -24.05
C VAL A 579 -7.95 27.74 -22.97
N HIS A 580 -8.50 26.77 -22.23
CA HIS A 580 -9.40 27.06 -21.10
C HIS A 580 -8.72 27.83 -19.98
N ARG A 581 -7.52 27.39 -19.55
CA ARG A 581 -6.78 28.10 -18.49
C ARG A 581 -6.30 29.49 -18.93
N ALA A 582 -6.08 29.71 -20.23
CA ALA A 582 -5.76 31.04 -20.76
C ALA A 582 -6.95 32.00 -20.61
N LYS A 583 -8.17 31.53 -20.89
CA LYS A 583 -9.39 32.31 -20.65
C LYS A 583 -9.57 32.62 -19.16
N GLU A 584 -9.46 31.63 -18.28
CA GLU A 584 -9.60 31.82 -16.83
C GLU A 584 -8.57 32.83 -16.27
N CYS A 585 -7.34 32.80 -16.79
CA CYS A 585 -6.30 33.75 -16.43
C CYS A 585 -6.68 35.20 -16.79
N LEU A 586 -7.23 35.42 -18.00
CA LEU A 586 -7.63 36.74 -18.46
C LEU A 586 -8.95 37.21 -17.82
N GLU A 587 -9.86 36.30 -17.51
CA GLU A 587 -11.11 36.58 -16.80
C GLU A 587 -10.84 37.23 -15.44
N ALA A 588 -9.86 36.70 -14.72
CA ALA A 588 -9.43 37.25 -13.43
C ALA A 588 -8.82 38.66 -13.53
N VAL A 589 -8.30 39.04 -14.70
CA VAL A 589 -7.76 40.39 -14.97
C VAL A 589 -8.87 41.37 -15.35
N TYR A 590 -9.80 40.95 -16.20
CA TYR A 590 -10.87 41.81 -16.74
C TYR A 590 -12.08 41.97 -15.82
N GLN A 591 -12.35 41.01 -14.92
CA GLN A 591 -13.50 41.05 -14.00
C GLN A 591 -13.14 41.47 -12.58
N LYS A 592 -12.00 42.14 -12.37
CA LYS A 592 -11.63 42.65 -11.04
C LYS A 592 -12.63 43.76 -10.66
N PRO A 593 -13.37 43.65 -9.54
CA PRO A 593 -14.29 44.70 -9.13
C PRO A 593 -13.49 45.96 -8.77
N ASP A 594 -13.91 47.11 -9.32
CA ASP A 594 -13.42 48.42 -8.91
C ASP A 594 -13.67 48.59 -7.40
N ILE A 595 -12.59 48.59 -6.62
CA ILE A 595 -12.64 49.06 -5.24
C ILE A 595 -12.41 50.57 -5.32
N PRO A 596 -13.40 51.42 -5.03
CA PRO A 596 -13.17 52.85 -5.01
C PRO A 596 -12.16 53.19 -3.91
N SER A 597 -11.18 54.02 -4.28
CA SER A 597 -10.10 54.56 -3.44
C SER A 597 -10.62 55.41 -2.29
#